data_AF-A0AB40CK17-F1
#
_entry.id   AF-A0AB40CK17-F1
#
_cell.length_a   1.000
_cell.length_b   1.000
_cell.length_c   1.000
_cell.angle_alpha   90.00
_cell.angle_beta   90.00
_cell.angle_gamma   90.00
#
_symmetry.space_group_name_H-M   'P 1'
#
loop_
_entity.id
_entity.type
_entity.pdbx_description
1 polymer ?
#
loop_
_entity_poly.entity_id
_entity_poly.type
_entity_poly.pdbx_seq_one_letter_code
_entity_poly.pdbx_strand_id
1 'polypeptide(L)'
;MAFWSSAWLCFLLASLSPAFLTAGFRIPEEEGRSESDLVTDLPGQPRVGFKHYSGYVPVGVKKEKALFYWFFEAEGGAEGKPLLLWLNGGPGCSSVAYGAVQELGPFLVRSTTPNLSLNPYSWNKVANLLFLESPVGVGFSYTNQSADLEELGDRITAEDSYLFLLGWFDKFPAFKSHDFYIAGESYAGHYVPQLVELIYDRNKYDRSKINIKGLMIGNAVLNDETDDMGMVEYAWSHAIISDKVYNTIKKECSFFGLRKNDTKACLPAIRAFAQAYSDIDIYSIYTPVCLSSLITSPHRPKKLKLGPRFLSLHERWRRLGWRMLSGYDPCTEEYVESYLNREDVQKALHANITHLPYPYSSCSEAIVGWKDSPPSMLPIVNKLMKAGLRVWVYSGDMDGRVPVTSTRYSINKMGMKVKKKKERKKKNKEEDEELGGWKPWFYEDQVAGWVVEYEEGLTFATVRGAGHQVPVLTPDRALSLLSHFLDGKSLPLSRSF
;
A
#
# COMPACT_ATOMS: atom_id res chain seq x y z
N MET A 1 18.19 88.04 -11.13
CA MET A 1 18.18 88.32 -12.58
C MET A 1 18.60 87.04 -13.32
N ALA A 2 17.83 86.65 -14.34
CA ALA A 2 18.09 85.70 -15.45
C ALA A 2 18.64 84.29 -15.12
N PHE A 3 17.90 83.18 -15.32
CA PHE A 3 17.50 82.45 -16.56
C PHE A 3 18.62 81.68 -17.30
N TRP A 4 18.52 80.32 -17.26
CA TRP A 4 18.68 79.29 -18.32
C TRP A 4 20.06 79.19 -19.05
N SER A 5 20.58 78.08 -19.56
CA SER A 5 20.12 76.72 -19.89
C SER A 5 21.33 75.80 -20.19
N SER A 6 21.14 74.51 -19.93
CA SER A 6 21.78 73.27 -20.41
C SER A 6 22.69 73.27 -21.66
N ALA A 7 23.76 72.46 -21.59
CA ALA A 7 24.19 71.57 -22.67
C ALA A 7 25.02 70.38 -22.12
N TRP A 8 24.61 69.16 -22.49
CA TRP A 8 25.30 67.89 -22.25
C TRP A 8 26.32 67.63 -23.37
N LEU A 9 27.51 67.08 -23.05
CA LEU A 9 28.05 65.88 -23.72
C LEU A 9 29.30 65.33 -23.00
N CYS A 10 29.38 64.01 -22.96
CA CYS A 10 30.25 63.14 -22.17
C CYS A 10 31.67 62.89 -22.72
N PHE A 11 32.52 62.37 -21.80
CA PHE A 11 33.66 61.41 -21.90
C PHE A 11 34.88 61.94 -21.09
N LEU A 12 35.68 61.22 -20.30
CA LEU A 12 35.98 59.79 -20.06
C LEU A 12 36.65 59.61 -18.67
N LEU A 13 36.31 58.50 -18.01
CA LEU A 13 37.03 57.61 -17.05
C LEU A 13 38.05 58.11 -15.98
N ALA A 14 37.81 57.59 -14.75
CA ALA A 14 38.71 57.12 -13.67
C ALA A 14 38.37 57.80 -12.32
N SER A 15 38.28 57.16 -11.15
CA SER A 15 38.50 55.80 -10.64
C SER A 15 37.90 55.72 -9.23
N LEU A 16 37.80 54.50 -8.67
CA LEU A 16 37.65 54.14 -7.25
C LEU A 16 36.22 54.09 -6.64
N SER A 17 35.98 52.95 -5.99
CA SER A 17 34.73 52.37 -5.49
C SER A 17 34.00 53.18 -4.40
N PRO A 18 32.70 52.89 -4.25
CA PRO A 18 32.23 52.47 -2.94
C PRO A 18 31.38 51.18 -2.98
N ALA A 19 31.43 50.46 -1.87
CA ALA A 19 30.76 49.18 -1.63
C ALA A 19 29.23 49.27 -1.83
N PHE A 20 28.70 48.38 -2.65
CA PHE A 20 27.27 48.07 -2.68
C PHE A 20 27.01 46.86 -1.78
N LEU A 21 26.27 47.11 -0.70
CA LEU A 21 25.52 46.09 0.04
C LEU A 21 24.47 45.50 -0.92
N THR A 22 24.81 44.40 -1.59
CA THR A 22 23.79 43.54 -2.20
C THR A 22 23.10 42.80 -1.06
N ALA A 23 21.88 43.21 -0.74
CA ALA A 23 20.94 42.37 -0.01
C ALA A 23 20.75 41.08 -0.81
N GLY A 24 21.49 40.05 -0.43
CA GLY A 24 21.27 38.70 -0.93
C GLY A 24 19.85 38.30 -0.53
N PHE A 25 19.04 37.98 -1.53
CA PHE A 25 17.84 37.18 -1.34
C PHE A 25 18.30 35.85 -0.71
N ARG A 26 18.28 35.76 0.61
CA ARG A 26 18.37 34.47 1.30
C ARG A 26 17.09 33.73 0.95
N ILE A 27 17.22 32.70 0.12
CA ILE A 27 16.27 31.59 0.12
C ILE A 27 16.19 31.15 1.59
N PRO A 28 15.00 31.08 2.20
CA PRO A 28 14.88 30.61 3.57
C PRO A 28 15.56 29.24 3.66
N GLU A 29 16.47 29.06 4.62
CA GLU A 29 16.84 27.71 5.06
C GLU A 29 15.53 26.96 5.38
N GLU A 30 15.37 25.74 4.84
CA GLU A 30 14.25 24.85 5.12
C GLU A 30 14.30 24.42 6.59
N GLU A 31 13.88 25.30 7.51
CA GLU A 31 13.74 24.99 8.92
C GLU A 31 12.71 23.84 9.07
N GLY A 32 13.17 22.68 9.52
CA GLY A 32 12.30 21.57 9.92
C GLY A 32 12.26 20.34 9.00
N ARG A 33 13.27 20.13 8.16
CA ARG A 33 13.52 18.83 7.48
C ARG A 33 14.83 18.22 7.96
N SER A 34 14.88 16.90 8.06
CA SER A 34 16.10 16.19 8.43
C SER A 34 17.00 15.99 7.21
N GLU A 35 17.84 16.98 6.92
CA GLU A 35 18.82 16.92 5.82
C GLU A 35 19.74 15.69 5.87
N SER A 36 19.94 15.10 7.06
CA SER A 36 20.72 13.86 7.22
C SER A 36 20.12 12.65 6.51
N ASP A 37 18.82 12.65 6.25
CA ASP A 37 18.09 11.52 5.66
C ASP A 37 17.81 11.75 4.18
N LEU A 38 18.17 12.92 3.63
CA LEU A 38 17.97 13.22 2.21
C LEU A 38 18.73 12.21 1.36
N VAL A 39 18.05 11.62 0.39
CA VAL A 39 18.64 10.68 -0.57
C VAL A 39 19.04 11.45 -1.82
N THR A 40 20.32 11.42 -2.19
CA THR A 40 20.85 12.20 -3.35
C THR A 40 21.33 11.35 -4.52
N ASP A 41 21.85 10.15 -4.25
CA ASP A 41 22.60 9.35 -5.23
C ASP A 41 22.07 7.92 -5.36
N LEU A 42 20.75 7.75 -5.42
CA LEU A 42 20.14 6.42 -5.54
C LEU A 42 20.49 5.78 -6.91
N PRO A 43 21.15 4.60 -6.94
CA PRO A 43 21.59 4.00 -8.19
C PRO A 43 20.43 3.71 -9.16
N GLY A 44 20.49 4.30 -10.36
CA GLY A 44 19.49 4.09 -11.40
C GLY A 44 18.25 4.99 -11.30
N GLN A 45 18.21 5.94 -10.37
CA GLN A 45 17.10 6.87 -10.21
C GLN A 45 16.97 7.83 -11.42
N PRO A 46 15.77 7.96 -12.02
CA PRO A 46 15.46 9.00 -12.99
C PRO A 46 15.48 10.41 -12.37
N ARG A 47 15.70 11.44 -13.19
CA ARG A 47 15.58 12.83 -12.74
C ARG A 47 14.14 13.14 -12.30
N VAL A 48 14.00 13.71 -11.11
CA VAL A 48 12.72 14.13 -10.53
C VAL A 48 12.81 15.52 -9.90
N GLY A 49 11.66 16.16 -9.71
CA GLY A 49 11.54 17.50 -9.13
C GLY A 49 11.10 17.54 -7.66
N PHE A 50 11.03 16.39 -6.99
CA PHE A 50 10.65 16.27 -5.58
C PHE A 50 11.80 15.65 -4.77
N LYS A 51 11.85 15.95 -3.47
CA LYS A 51 12.81 15.35 -2.54
C LYS A 51 12.27 14.04 -1.96
N HIS A 52 13.17 13.16 -1.56
CA HIS A 52 12.83 11.97 -0.80
C HIS A 52 13.91 11.67 0.23
N TYR A 53 13.49 11.07 1.34
CA TYR A 53 14.29 10.87 2.54
C TYR A 53 14.12 9.45 3.02
N SER A 54 15.17 8.84 3.52
CA SER A 54 15.09 7.53 4.14
C SER A 54 16.04 7.43 5.32
N GLY A 55 15.69 6.57 6.27
CA GLY A 55 16.47 6.40 7.47
C GLY A 55 15.65 5.74 8.56
N TYR A 56 16.05 5.98 9.80
CA TYR A 56 15.54 5.25 10.95
C TYR A 56 14.92 6.18 11.99
N VAL A 57 13.84 5.70 12.63
CA VAL A 57 13.33 6.26 13.88
C VAL A 57 13.44 5.19 14.96
N PRO A 58 14.19 5.45 16.05
CA PRO A 58 14.27 4.54 17.18
C PRO A 58 12.93 4.43 17.91
N VAL A 59 12.53 3.21 18.26
CA VAL A 59 11.29 2.87 18.97
C VAL A 59 11.59 1.97 20.18
N GLY A 60 10.62 1.79 21.07
CA GLY A 60 10.78 1.05 22.32
C GLY A 60 11.25 1.90 23.50
N VAL A 61 11.14 1.34 24.71
CA VAL A 61 11.36 2.07 25.98
C VAL A 61 12.82 2.50 26.16
N LYS A 62 13.77 1.69 25.66
CA LYS A 62 15.21 1.96 25.72
C LYS A 62 15.81 2.27 24.34
N LYS A 63 14.98 2.51 23.32
CA LYS A 63 15.40 2.75 21.93
C LYS A 63 16.28 1.62 21.36
N GLU A 64 15.97 0.39 21.77
CA GLU A 64 16.64 -0.86 21.36
C GLU A 64 16.22 -1.34 19.96
N LYS A 65 15.11 -0.81 19.46
CA LYS A 65 14.50 -1.08 18.16
C LYS A 65 14.59 0.16 17.28
N ALA A 66 14.63 -0.01 15.97
CA ALA A 66 14.48 1.09 15.03
C ALA A 66 13.70 0.64 13.80
N LEU A 67 12.72 1.45 13.39
CA LEU A 67 11.97 1.22 12.15
C LEU A 67 12.53 2.09 11.02
N PHE A 68 12.77 1.46 9.89
CA PHE A 68 13.18 2.09 8.65
C PHE A 68 11.98 2.67 7.91
N TYR A 69 12.18 3.84 7.29
CA TYR A 69 11.18 4.48 6.46
C TYR A 69 11.79 5.01 5.16
N TRP A 70 10.93 5.15 4.15
CA TRP A 70 11.24 5.90 2.94
C TRP A 70 10.10 6.87 2.63
N PHE A 71 10.38 8.16 2.68
CA PHE A 71 9.45 9.26 2.52
C PHE A 71 9.67 9.99 1.18
N PHE A 72 8.60 10.27 0.47
CA PHE A 72 8.60 11.04 -0.77
C PHE A 72 7.72 12.28 -0.62
N GLU A 73 8.27 13.46 -0.92
CA GLU A 73 7.47 14.66 -1.04
C GLU A 73 6.52 14.58 -2.24
N ALA A 74 5.38 15.27 -2.13
CA ALA A 74 4.40 15.31 -3.20
C ALA A 74 4.93 16.04 -4.45
N GLU A 75 4.61 15.53 -5.64
CA GLU A 75 4.90 16.24 -6.89
C GLU A 75 4.12 17.56 -6.95
N GLY A 76 4.79 18.61 -7.42
CA GLY A 76 4.19 19.95 -7.52
C GLY A 76 4.09 20.70 -6.19
N GLY A 77 4.65 20.17 -5.09
CA GLY A 77 4.84 20.88 -3.82
C GLY A 77 4.25 20.15 -2.61
N ALA A 78 5.06 19.99 -1.56
CA ALA A 78 4.71 19.24 -0.35
C ALA A 78 3.69 19.96 0.57
N GLU A 79 3.71 21.30 0.62
CA GLU A 79 2.96 22.09 1.61
C GLU A 79 1.43 21.99 1.47
N GLY A 80 0.92 21.85 0.24
CA GLY A 80 -0.51 21.86 -0.05
C GLY A 80 -1.17 20.48 -0.16
N LYS A 81 -0.44 19.39 0.12
CA LYS A 81 -0.88 18.01 -0.12
C LYS A 81 -0.94 17.23 1.21
N PRO A 82 -1.87 16.29 1.40
CA PRO A 82 -1.95 15.50 2.63
C PRO A 82 -0.71 14.62 2.82
N LEU A 83 -0.48 14.16 4.05
CA LEU A 83 0.49 13.10 4.35
C LEU A 83 -0.23 11.75 4.39
N LEU A 84 0.34 10.75 3.72
CA LEU A 84 -0.18 9.39 3.68
C LEU A 84 0.91 8.42 4.12
N LEU A 85 0.67 7.71 5.23
CA LEU A 85 1.45 6.53 5.60
C LEU A 85 0.92 5.31 4.84
N TRP A 86 1.81 4.54 4.22
CA TRP A 86 1.51 3.26 3.58
C TRP A 86 2.13 2.10 4.35
N LEU A 87 1.32 1.06 4.58
CA LEU A 87 1.71 -0.20 5.23
C LEU A 87 1.34 -1.40 4.35
N ASN A 88 2.33 -2.19 3.92
CA ASN A 88 2.05 -3.54 3.43
C ASN A 88 1.76 -4.51 4.59
N GLY A 89 1.26 -5.70 4.26
CA GLY A 89 0.79 -6.69 5.23
C GLY A 89 1.79 -7.82 5.54
N GLY A 90 1.40 -9.04 5.21
CA GLY A 90 2.12 -10.28 5.53
C GLY A 90 1.34 -11.16 6.51
N PRO A 91 1.54 -11.05 7.84
CA PRO A 91 2.38 -10.09 8.56
C PRO A 91 3.88 -10.21 8.24
N GLY A 92 4.63 -9.10 8.34
CA GLY A 92 6.08 -9.10 8.17
C GLY A 92 6.59 -8.79 6.76
N CYS A 93 5.75 -8.27 5.87
CA CYS A 93 6.15 -7.89 4.51
C CYS A 93 6.51 -6.40 4.40
N SER A 94 7.50 -6.08 3.58
CA SER A 94 8.07 -4.74 3.48
C SER A 94 7.18 -3.78 2.68
N SER A 95 6.92 -2.61 3.28
CA SER A 95 6.30 -1.48 2.60
C SER A 95 7.19 -0.82 1.55
N VAL A 96 8.51 -1.02 1.66
CA VAL A 96 9.48 -0.54 0.68
C VAL A 96 9.50 -1.47 -0.52
N ALA A 97 9.63 -2.78 -0.31
CA ALA A 97 9.69 -3.77 -1.39
C ALA A 97 8.44 -3.72 -2.27
N TYR A 98 7.27 -3.84 -1.65
CA TYR A 98 6.00 -3.87 -2.37
C TYR A 98 5.52 -2.44 -2.66
N GLY A 99 5.07 -1.71 -1.64
CA GLY A 99 4.48 -0.39 -1.81
C GLY A 99 5.35 0.61 -2.59
N ALA A 100 6.59 0.83 -2.15
CA ALA A 100 7.43 1.88 -2.70
C ALA A 100 7.98 1.54 -4.09
N VAL A 101 8.47 0.31 -4.31
CA VAL A 101 9.22 -0.01 -5.54
C VAL A 101 8.58 -1.03 -6.48
N GLN A 102 7.44 -1.62 -6.12
CA GLN A 102 6.68 -2.51 -7.00
C GLN A 102 5.31 -1.95 -7.37
N GLU A 103 4.67 -1.23 -6.46
CA GLU A 103 3.26 -0.85 -6.59
C GLU A 103 3.04 0.63 -6.94
N LEU A 104 3.20 1.52 -5.96
CA LEU A 104 2.57 2.85 -5.97
C LEU A 104 3.54 4.00 -5.69
N GLY A 105 4.77 3.71 -5.28
CA GLY A 105 5.82 4.72 -5.16
C GLY A 105 6.32 5.23 -6.51
N PRO A 106 7.17 6.26 -6.51
CA PRO A 106 7.57 6.95 -7.73
C PRO A 106 8.62 6.19 -8.56
N PHE A 107 9.36 5.27 -7.94
CA PHE A 107 10.44 4.54 -8.59
C PHE A 107 10.17 3.05 -8.57
N LEU A 108 9.94 2.44 -9.74
CA LEU A 108 9.65 1.02 -9.85
C LEU A 108 10.84 0.22 -10.34
N VAL A 109 11.13 -0.88 -9.65
CA VAL A 109 12.09 -1.89 -10.08
C VAL A 109 11.41 -2.82 -11.09
N ARG A 110 11.97 -2.93 -12.30
CA ARG A 110 11.37 -3.70 -13.42
C ARG A 110 12.30 -4.76 -14.01
N SER A 111 13.55 -4.82 -13.56
CA SER A 111 14.53 -5.77 -14.05
C SER A 111 15.69 -5.89 -13.07
N THR A 112 16.56 -6.89 -13.27
CA THR A 112 17.82 -7.03 -12.54
C THR A 112 18.86 -5.96 -12.88
N THR A 113 18.63 -5.15 -13.92
CA THR A 113 19.52 -4.03 -14.23
C THR A 113 19.29 -2.88 -13.27
N PRO A 114 20.34 -2.12 -12.90
CA PRO A 114 20.28 -1.05 -11.91
C PRO A 114 19.64 0.22 -12.49
N ASN A 115 18.46 0.11 -13.09
CA ASN A 115 17.73 1.22 -13.70
C ASN A 115 16.29 1.21 -13.18
N LEU A 116 15.95 2.25 -12.42
CA LEU A 116 14.60 2.44 -11.88
C LEU A 116 13.73 3.11 -12.93
N SER A 117 12.49 2.64 -13.06
CA SER A 117 11.50 3.27 -13.95
C SER A 117 10.63 4.26 -13.16
N LEU A 118 10.33 5.42 -13.75
CA LEU A 118 9.41 6.36 -13.13
C LEU A 118 7.97 5.84 -13.23
N ASN A 119 7.21 5.88 -12.14
CA ASN A 119 5.81 5.50 -12.11
C ASN A 119 4.90 6.67 -12.55
N PRO A 120 4.28 6.62 -13.73
CA PRO A 120 3.38 7.68 -14.20
C PRO A 120 2.09 7.80 -13.37
N TYR A 121 1.81 6.83 -12.49
CA TYR A 121 0.63 6.80 -11.63
C TYR A 121 1.00 6.76 -10.14
N SER A 122 2.19 7.23 -9.78
CA SER A 122 2.60 7.25 -8.38
C SER A 122 1.63 8.03 -7.50
N TRP A 123 1.41 7.52 -6.29
CA TRP A 123 0.57 8.16 -5.29
C TRP A 123 1.17 9.47 -4.77
N ASN A 124 2.49 9.69 -4.95
CA ASN A 124 3.09 10.96 -4.58
C ASN A 124 2.64 12.14 -5.47
N LYS A 125 1.87 11.89 -6.53
CA LYS A 125 1.20 12.95 -7.31
C LYS A 125 0.12 13.70 -6.52
N VAL A 126 -0.44 13.05 -5.50
CA VAL A 126 -1.58 13.59 -4.73
C VAL A 126 -1.36 13.59 -3.22
N ALA A 127 -0.28 13.00 -2.72
CA ALA A 127 0.07 13.00 -1.31
C ALA A 127 1.59 13.06 -1.09
N ASN A 128 2.01 13.53 0.08
CA ASN A 128 3.32 13.23 0.63
C ASN A 128 3.28 11.79 1.14
N LEU A 129 4.17 10.92 0.67
CA LEU A 129 4.00 9.48 0.77
C LEU A 129 5.10 8.86 1.63
N LEU A 130 4.70 8.28 2.75
CA LEU A 130 5.59 7.69 3.75
C LEU A 130 5.41 6.17 3.76
N PHE A 131 6.45 5.43 3.39
CA PHE A 131 6.51 3.98 3.52
C PHE A 131 7.24 3.60 4.80
N LEU A 132 6.63 2.74 5.62
CA LEU A 132 7.21 2.28 6.87
C LEU A 132 7.42 0.77 6.84
N GLU A 133 8.63 0.31 7.11
CA GLU A 133 8.92 -1.10 7.33
C GLU A 133 8.62 -1.46 8.78
N SER A 134 7.51 -2.14 9.01
CA SER A 134 7.02 -2.50 10.33
C SER A 134 6.46 -3.92 10.31
N PRO A 135 6.67 -4.73 11.36
CA PRO A 135 7.44 -4.45 12.60
C PRO A 135 8.97 -4.56 12.42
N VAL A 136 9.72 -4.51 13.54
CA VAL A 136 11.16 -4.84 13.52
C VAL A 136 11.41 -6.24 12.96
N GLY A 137 12.51 -6.39 12.21
CA GLY A 137 12.81 -7.60 11.44
C GLY A 137 12.28 -7.55 10.00
N VAL A 138 11.39 -6.60 9.65
CA VAL A 138 10.94 -6.38 8.27
C VAL A 138 11.94 -5.51 7.52
N GLY A 139 12.41 -6.02 6.38
CA GLY A 139 13.33 -5.29 5.49
C GLY A 139 14.58 -4.81 6.24
N PHE A 140 14.77 -3.50 6.31
CA PHE A 140 15.88 -2.87 7.01
C PHE A 140 15.60 -2.51 8.47
N SER A 141 14.36 -2.63 8.96
CA SER A 141 13.99 -2.40 10.35
C SER A 141 14.58 -3.47 11.27
N TYR A 142 15.10 -3.06 12.42
CA TYR A 142 15.90 -3.96 13.26
C TYR A 142 15.67 -3.80 14.76
N THR A 143 16.13 -4.80 15.50
CA THR A 143 16.22 -4.82 16.96
C THR A 143 17.61 -5.28 17.39
N ASN A 144 18.10 -4.74 18.50
CA ASN A 144 19.31 -5.21 19.17
C ASN A 144 19.04 -6.40 20.13
N GLN A 145 17.79 -6.82 20.28
CA GLN A 145 17.38 -7.93 21.15
C GLN A 145 16.66 -9.00 20.33
N SER A 146 17.29 -10.15 20.11
CA SER A 146 16.72 -11.23 19.30
C SER A 146 15.38 -11.76 19.84
N ALA A 147 15.16 -11.69 21.16
CA ALA A 147 13.91 -12.08 21.80
C ALA A 147 12.69 -11.28 21.31
N ASP A 148 12.88 -10.04 20.85
CA ASP A 148 11.79 -9.24 20.30
C ASP A 148 11.13 -9.93 19.10
N LEU A 149 11.90 -10.65 18.27
CA LEU A 149 11.43 -11.33 17.05
C LEU A 149 10.55 -12.56 17.33
N GLU A 150 10.52 -13.05 18.58
CA GLU A 150 9.66 -14.14 19.06
C GLU A 150 8.38 -13.62 19.73
N GLU A 151 8.38 -12.35 20.14
CA GLU A 151 7.35 -11.69 20.96
C GLU A 151 6.55 -10.63 20.19
N LEU A 152 6.68 -10.58 18.86
CA LEU A 152 5.89 -9.70 18.00
C LEU A 152 4.40 -10.08 17.98
N GLY A 153 3.58 -9.15 17.53
CA GLY A 153 2.12 -9.26 17.47
C GLY A 153 1.47 -7.95 17.09
N ASP A 154 0.16 -7.95 16.87
CA ASP A 154 -0.59 -6.77 16.43
C ASP A 154 -0.42 -5.58 17.39
N ARG A 155 -0.58 -5.82 18.70
CA ARG A 155 -0.53 -4.76 19.72
C ARG A 155 0.83 -4.06 19.78
N ILE A 156 1.92 -4.82 19.80
CA ILE A 156 3.27 -4.23 19.87
C ILE A 156 3.64 -3.53 18.56
N THR A 157 3.19 -4.07 17.41
CA THR A 157 3.36 -3.43 16.10
C THR A 157 2.66 -2.07 16.03
N ALA A 158 1.44 -1.96 16.57
CA ALA A 158 0.72 -0.69 16.64
C ALA A 158 1.41 0.33 17.57
N GLU A 159 1.87 -0.09 18.76
CA GLU A 159 2.59 0.79 19.70
C GLU A 159 3.93 1.26 19.13
N ASP A 160 4.73 0.38 18.54
CA ASP A 160 5.99 0.76 17.91
C ASP A 160 5.78 1.71 16.72
N SER A 161 4.75 1.46 15.90
CA SER A 161 4.40 2.34 14.77
C SER A 161 3.90 3.71 15.25
N TYR A 162 3.20 3.77 16.39
CA TYR A 162 2.81 5.03 17.02
C TYR A 162 4.03 5.82 17.52
N LEU A 163 4.95 5.16 18.21
CA LEU A 163 6.21 5.78 18.65
C LEU A 163 7.07 6.24 17.47
N PHE A 164 7.10 5.46 16.39
CA PHE A 164 7.71 5.85 15.13
C PHE A 164 7.10 7.16 14.61
N LEU A 165 5.77 7.27 14.55
CA LEU A 165 5.12 8.49 14.06
C LEU A 165 5.46 9.72 14.92
N LEU A 166 5.47 9.58 16.25
CA LEU A 166 5.88 10.67 17.13
C LEU A 166 7.32 11.14 16.83
N GLY A 167 8.27 10.20 16.74
CA GLY A 167 9.66 10.51 16.43
C GLY A 167 9.85 11.04 15.00
N TRP A 168 9.09 10.53 14.04
CA TRP A 168 9.12 10.98 12.65
C TRP A 168 8.58 12.41 12.52
N PHE A 169 7.48 12.75 13.20
CA PHE A 169 6.97 14.12 13.20
C PHE A 169 7.91 15.10 13.91
N ASP A 170 8.69 14.67 14.90
CA ASP A 170 9.74 15.50 15.48
C ASP A 170 10.90 15.74 14.52
N LYS A 171 11.17 14.79 13.64
CA LYS A 171 12.18 14.87 12.58
C LYS A 171 11.72 15.69 11.36
N PHE A 172 10.42 15.69 11.10
CA PHE A 172 9.75 16.40 10.00
C PHE A 172 8.60 17.29 10.51
N PRO A 173 8.87 18.28 11.39
CA PRO A 173 7.85 19.10 12.05
C PRO A 173 6.94 19.85 11.07
N ALA A 174 7.42 20.17 9.87
CA ALA A 174 6.62 20.82 8.82
C ALA A 174 5.37 20.03 8.44
N PHE A 175 5.33 18.71 8.66
CA PHE A 175 4.21 17.85 8.32
C PHE A 175 3.21 17.62 9.47
N LYS A 176 3.47 18.14 10.68
CA LYS A 176 2.57 17.96 11.85
C LYS A 176 1.17 18.53 11.62
N SER A 177 1.05 19.60 10.83
CA SER A 177 -0.23 20.27 10.53
C SER A 177 -0.98 19.66 9.35
N HIS A 178 -0.33 18.81 8.56
CA HIS A 178 -0.93 18.24 7.35
C HIS A 178 -2.10 17.33 7.71
N ASP A 179 -3.09 17.25 6.85
CA ASP A 179 -4.09 16.20 6.93
C ASP A 179 -3.40 14.85 6.77
N PHE A 180 -3.52 14.00 7.80
CA PHE A 180 -2.82 12.72 7.85
C PHE A 180 -3.79 11.58 7.61
N TYR A 181 -3.37 10.63 6.77
CA TYR A 181 -4.11 9.43 6.44
C TYR A 181 -3.19 8.22 6.57
N ILE A 182 -3.77 7.07 6.90
CA ILE A 182 -3.05 5.79 6.91
C ILE A 182 -3.74 4.84 5.94
N ALA A 183 -2.99 4.35 4.98
CA ALA A 183 -3.45 3.35 4.03
C ALA A 183 -2.57 2.11 4.09
N GLY A 184 -3.09 1.00 3.58
CA GLY A 184 -2.34 -0.23 3.49
C GLY A 184 -3.11 -1.33 2.80
N GLU A 185 -2.49 -2.49 2.67
CA GLU A 185 -3.09 -3.66 2.03
C GLU A 185 -2.92 -4.97 2.80
N SER A 186 -3.75 -5.96 2.47
CA SER A 186 -3.62 -7.32 2.99
C SER A 186 -3.78 -7.38 4.51
N TYR A 187 -2.81 -7.96 5.22
CA TYR A 187 -2.76 -7.95 6.69
C TYR A 187 -2.68 -6.55 7.31
N ALA A 188 -2.40 -5.50 6.53
CA ALA A 188 -2.57 -4.13 7.00
C ALA A 188 -4.04 -3.77 7.29
N GLY A 189 -5.00 -4.63 6.91
CA GLY A 189 -6.36 -4.62 7.45
C GLY A 189 -6.43 -4.79 8.97
N HIS A 190 -5.40 -5.38 9.59
CA HIS A 190 -5.17 -5.36 11.04
C HIS A 190 -4.36 -4.14 11.47
N TYR A 191 -3.22 -3.87 10.81
CA TYR A 191 -2.29 -2.83 11.23
C TYR A 191 -2.90 -1.43 11.21
N VAL A 192 -3.59 -1.08 10.11
CA VAL A 192 -4.10 0.27 9.89
C VAL A 192 -5.21 0.62 10.88
N PRO A 193 -6.29 -0.16 11.07
CA PRO A 193 -7.31 0.18 12.06
C PRO A 193 -6.76 0.26 13.48
N GLN A 194 -5.86 -0.65 13.87
CA GLN A 194 -5.28 -0.65 15.22
C GLN A 194 -4.39 0.56 15.48
N LEU A 195 -3.54 0.95 14.52
CA LEU A 195 -2.72 2.15 14.63
C LEU A 195 -3.59 3.42 14.67
N VAL A 196 -4.61 3.50 13.82
CA VAL A 196 -5.53 4.65 13.81
C VAL A 196 -6.35 4.73 15.11
N GLU A 197 -6.77 3.60 15.66
CA GLU A 197 -7.42 3.55 16.98
C GLU A 197 -6.51 4.06 18.09
N LEU A 198 -5.27 3.60 18.11
CA LEU A 198 -4.28 4.04 19.09
C LEU A 198 -4.06 5.56 18.99
N ILE A 199 -3.86 6.09 17.78
CA ILE A 199 -3.73 7.54 17.57
C ILE A 199 -4.98 8.28 18.05
N TYR A 200 -6.17 7.80 17.67
CA TYR A 200 -7.44 8.41 18.06
C TYR A 200 -7.61 8.47 19.58
N ASP A 201 -7.27 7.40 20.28
CA ASP A 201 -7.38 7.34 21.74
C ASP A 201 -6.32 8.21 22.43
N ARG A 202 -5.07 8.21 21.96
CA ARG A 202 -3.98 9.05 22.50
C ARG A 202 -4.24 10.55 22.29
N ASN A 203 -4.79 10.93 21.13
CA ASN A 203 -5.18 12.30 20.80
C ASN A 203 -6.22 12.93 21.76
N LYS A 204 -6.91 12.13 22.59
CA LYS A 204 -7.85 12.62 23.61
C LYS A 204 -7.12 13.24 24.81
N TYR A 205 -5.89 12.83 25.08
CA TYR A 205 -5.12 13.21 26.27
C TYR A 205 -3.83 13.95 25.94
N ASP A 206 -3.25 13.72 24.75
CA ASP A 206 -1.97 14.31 24.35
C ASP A 206 -2.11 15.75 23.83
N ARG A 207 -1.12 16.59 24.17
CA ARG A 207 -1.04 17.99 23.73
C ARG A 207 -0.58 18.12 22.27
N SER A 208 0.26 17.20 21.81
CA SER A 208 0.76 17.15 20.42
C SER A 208 -0.05 16.13 19.62
N LYS A 209 -1.21 16.55 19.11
CA LYS A 209 -2.13 15.66 18.39
C LYS A 209 -1.63 15.38 16.98
N ILE A 210 -1.74 14.13 16.54
CA ILE A 210 -1.58 13.75 15.14
C ILE A 210 -2.88 14.07 14.41
N ASN A 211 -2.83 14.85 13.33
CA ASN A 211 -4.02 15.31 12.57
C ASN A 211 -4.62 14.21 11.65
N ILE A 212 -4.97 13.06 12.24
CA ILE A 212 -5.54 11.91 11.54
C ILE A 212 -6.96 12.22 11.00
N LYS A 213 -7.19 11.94 9.72
CA LYS A 213 -8.45 12.22 9.02
C LYS A 213 -9.18 10.97 8.52
N GLY A 214 -8.47 9.87 8.32
CA GLY A 214 -9.09 8.64 7.83
C GLY A 214 -8.11 7.53 7.50
N LEU A 215 -8.68 6.41 7.08
CA LEU A 215 -7.96 5.24 6.61
C LEU A 215 -8.53 4.67 5.31
N MET A 216 -7.65 4.04 4.54
CA MET A 216 -8.00 3.34 3.31
C MET A 216 -7.27 2.00 3.22
N ILE A 217 -8.00 0.88 3.21
CA ILE A 217 -7.42 -0.46 3.26
C ILE A 217 -7.83 -1.31 2.06
N GLY A 218 -6.83 -1.88 1.37
CA GLY A 218 -6.97 -2.66 0.15
C GLY A 218 -6.87 -4.15 0.38
N ASN A 219 -7.75 -4.95 -0.23
CA ASN A 219 -7.73 -6.41 -0.16
C ASN A 219 -7.48 -6.91 1.27
N ALA A 220 -8.22 -6.30 2.20
CA ALA A 220 -7.86 -6.24 3.61
C ALA A 220 -8.38 -7.45 4.39
N VAL A 221 -7.50 -8.08 5.18
CA VAL A 221 -7.90 -9.07 6.18
C VAL A 221 -8.63 -8.34 7.30
N LEU A 222 -9.88 -8.72 7.56
CA LEU A 222 -10.79 -7.99 8.46
C LEU A 222 -11.47 -8.89 9.47
N ASN A 223 -11.77 -10.13 9.11
CA ASN A 223 -12.43 -11.08 9.99
C ASN A 223 -12.21 -12.51 9.49
N ASP A 224 -11.41 -13.25 10.25
CA ASP A 224 -10.97 -14.63 9.92
C ASP A 224 -12.09 -15.50 9.36
N GLU A 225 -13.25 -15.51 10.05
CA GLU A 225 -14.40 -16.32 9.66
C GLU A 225 -14.93 -15.97 8.26
N THR A 226 -15.16 -14.68 8.00
CA THR A 226 -15.65 -14.23 6.70
C THR A 226 -14.59 -14.28 5.63
N ASP A 227 -13.32 -14.13 6.02
CA ASP A 227 -12.20 -14.15 5.10
C ASP A 227 -11.97 -15.55 4.56
N ASP A 228 -12.00 -16.57 5.44
CA ASP A 228 -11.95 -17.99 5.06
C ASP A 228 -13.17 -18.40 4.21
N MET A 229 -14.38 -17.99 4.62
CA MET A 229 -15.61 -18.30 3.88
C MET A 229 -15.58 -17.67 2.48
N GLY A 230 -15.22 -16.40 2.39
CA GLY A 230 -15.15 -15.66 1.14
C GLY A 230 -14.11 -16.23 0.18
N MET A 231 -12.94 -16.64 0.69
CA MET A 231 -11.88 -17.27 -0.08
C MET A 231 -12.33 -18.58 -0.73
N VAL A 232 -13.03 -19.44 0.01
CA VAL A 232 -13.54 -20.72 -0.50
C VAL A 232 -14.64 -20.50 -1.54
N GLU A 233 -15.56 -19.57 -1.31
CA GLU A 233 -16.61 -19.24 -2.26
C GLU A 233 -16.09 -18.59 -3.54
N TYR A 234 -15.08 -17.73 -3.43
CA TYR A 234 -14.42 -17.11 -4.58
C TYR A 234 -13.80 -18.17 -5.48
N ALA A 235 -13.01 -19.09 -4.90
CA ALA A 235 -12.39 -20.17 -5.66
C ALA A 235 -13.42 -21.04 -6.40
N TRP A 236 -14.57 -21.33 -5.76
CA TRP A 236 -15.64 -22.11 -6.38
C TRP A 236 -16.31 -21.34 -7.53
N SER A 237 -16.72 -20.09 -7.29
CA SER A 237 -17.37 -19.24 -8.29
C SER A 237 -16.49 -18.91 -9.50
N HIS A 238 -15.16 -19.00 -9.34
CA HIS A 238 -14.18 -18.79 -10.41
C HIS A 238 -13.66 -20.11 -11.02
N ALA A 239 -14.35 -21.23 -10.78
CA ALA A 239 -14.04 -22.56 -11.33
C ALA A 239 -12.65 -23.11 -10.99
N ILE A 240 -12.03 -22.63 -9.89
CA ILE A 240 -10.73 -23.11 -9.41
C ILE A 240 -10.90 -24.42 -8.65
N ILE A 241 -11.99 -24.57 -7.88
CA ILE A 241 -12.33 -25.79 -7.15
C ILE A 241 -13.66 -26.39 -7.62
N SER A 242 -13.76 -27.73 -7.54
CA SER A 242 -15.00 -28.45 -7.89
C SER A 242 -16.10 -28.28 -6.83
N ASP A 243 -17.36 -28.47 -7.24
CA ASP A 243 -18.53 -28.52 -6.36
C ASP A 243 -18.34 -29.49 -5.18
N LYS A 244 -17.66 -30.61 -5.41
CA LYS A 244 -17.37 -31.60 -4.35
C LYS A 244 -16.46 -30.99 -3.29
N VAL A 245 -15.40 -30.31 -3.69
CA VAL A 245 -14.46 -29.66 -2.74
C VAL A 245 -15.18 -28.56 -1.98
N TYR A 246 -15.88 -27.67 -2.69
CA TYR A 246 -16.65 -26.57 -2.10
C TYR A 246 -17.68 -27.07 -1.06
N ASN A 247 -18.54 -28.01 -1.45
CA ASN A 247 -19.57 -28.55 -0.55
C ASN A 247 -18.98 -29.31 0.63
N THR A 248 -17.85 -30.02 0.44
CA THR A 248 -17.16 -30.71 1.55
C THR A 248 -16.61 -29.70 2.54
N ILE A 249 -15.90 -28.66 2.09
CA ILE A 249 -15.39 -27.62 3.00
C ILE A 249 -16.53 -26.95 3.75
N LYS A 250 -17.58 -26.52 3.03
CA LYS A 250 -18.73 -25.83 3.64
C LYS A 250 -19.46 -26.65 4.70
N LYS A 251 -19.50 -27.97 4.55
CA LYS A 251 -20.23 -28.87 5.45
C LYS A 251 -19.37 -29.43 6.58
N GLU A 252 -18.12 -29.76 6.27
CA GLU A 252 -17.27 -30.61 7.13
C GLU A 252 -16.16 -29.82 7.85
N CYS A 253 -15.87 -28.59 7.39
CA CYS A 253 -14.92 -27.68 8.04
C CYS A 253 -15.65 -26.62 8.86
N SER A 254 -15.18 -26.40 10.08
CA SER A 254 -15.51 -25.21 10.84
C SER A 254 -14.72 -24.02 10.27
N PHE A 255 -15.44 -23.01 9.76
CA PHE A 255 -14.84 -21.71 9.42
C PHE A 255 -14.54 -20.97 10.73
N PHE A 256 -13.44 -21.33 11.38
CA PHE A 256 -12.82 -20.62 12.50
C PHE A 256 -11.61 -21.47 12.92
N GLY A 257 -10.40 -20.94 12.72
CA GLY A 257 -9.13 -21.46 13.24
C GLY A 257 -9.13 -22.96 13.56
N LEU A 258 -8.91 -23.80 12.54
CA LEU A 258 -8.68 -25.26 12.61
C LEU A 258 -8.37 -25.73 14.04
N ARG A 259 -9.34 -26.15 14.87
CA ARG A 259 -8.96 -26.81 16.15
C ARG A 259 -9.97 -27.54 17.03
N LYS A 260 -11.29 -27.59 16.80
CA LYS A 260 -12.14 -28.46 17.68
C LYS A 260 -13.26 -29.27 17.02
N ASN A 261 -13.86 -28.82 15.93
CA ASN A 261 -15.08 -29.46 15.37
C ASN A 261 -14.93 -29.98 13.92
N ASP A 262 -13.74 -29.94 13.34
CA ASP A 262 -13.54 -30.43 11.97
C ASP A 262 -13.70 -31.94 11.89
N THR A 263 -14.45 -32.42 10.90
CA THR A 263 -14.53 -33.86 10.65
C THR A 263 -13.27 -34.34 9.92
N LYS A 264 -13.05 -35.66 9.90
CA LYS A 264 -11.93 -36.27 9.16
C LYS A 264 -11.92 -35.91 7.66
N ALA A 265 -13.07 -35.48 7.10
CA ALA A 265 -13.21 -35.11 5.70
C ALA A 265 -12.73 -33.68 5.39
N CYS A 266 -12.61 -32.79 6.40
CA CYS A 266 -12.18 -31.42 6.19
C CYS A 266 -10.75 -31.32 5.67
N LEU A 267 -9.80 -31.98 6.34
CA LEU A 267 -8.38 -31.87 6.01
C LEU A 267 -8.04 -32.29 4.56
N PRO A 268 -8.57 -33.41 4.01
CA PRO A 268 -8.44 -33.71 2.59
C PRO A 268 -9.02 -32.64 1.65
N ALA A 269 -10.15 -32.02 2.02
CA ALA A 269 -10.79 -30.99 1.19
C ALA A 269 -9.97 -29.69 1.18
N ILE A 270 -9.44 -29.26 2.32
CA ILE A 270 -8.51 -28.12 2.42
C ILE A 270 -7.23 -28.38 1.62
N ARG A 271 -6.69 -29.60 1.64
CA ARG A 271 -5.54 -29.96 0.79
C ARG A 271 -5.88 -29.87 -0.70
N ALA A 272 -7.06 -30.33 -1.11
CA ALA A 272 -7.51 -30.22 -2.50
C ALA A 272 -7.68 -28.75 -2.92
N PHE A 273 -8.21 -27.91 -2.03
CA PHE A 273 -8.27 -26.46 -2.21
C PHE A 273 -6.89 -25.85 -2.42
N ALA A 274 -5.94 -26.13 -1.52
CA ALA A 274 -4.57 -25.62 -1.64
C ALA A 274 -3.87 -26.12 -2.92
N GLN A 275 -4.11 -27.37 -3.32
CA GLN A 275 -3.57 -27.93 -4.55
C GLN A 275 -4.13 -27.24 -5.81
N ALA A 276 -5.37 -26.77 -5.79
CA ALA A 276 -5.97 -26.08 -6.94
C ALA A 276 -5.25 -24.76 -7.28
N TYR A 277 -4.60 -24.13 -6.30
CA TYR A 277 -3.78 -22.93 -6.49
C TYR A 277 -2.30 -23.23 -6.77
N SER A 278 -1.87 -24.49 -6.84
CA SER A 278 -0.43 -24.83 -6.87
C SER A 278 0.32 -24.38 -8.12
N ASP A 279 -0.39 -24.17 -9.23
CA ASP A 279 0.16 -23.80 -10.54
C ASP A 279 -0.35 -22.42 -11.05
N ILE A 280 -1.08 -21.68 -10.22
CA ILE A 280 -1.60 -20.33 -10.54
C ILE A 280 -1.25 -19.34 -9.43
N ASP A 281 -1.29 -18.05 -9.74
CA ASP A 281 -1.10 -17.00 -8.73
C ASP A 281 -2.42 -16.76 -7.97
N ILE A 282 -2.44 -17.05 -6.66
CA ILE A 282 -3.59 -16.76 -5.81
C ILE A 282 -3.85 -15.25 -5.66
N TYR A 283 -2.81 -14.43 -5.78
CA TYR A 283 -2.92 -12.97 -5.64
C TYR A 283 -3.50 -12.31 -6.90
N SER A 284 -3.49 -12.99 -8.04
CA SER A 284 -4.23 -12.57 -9.23
C SER A 284 -4.51 -13.76 -10.13
N ILE A 285 -5.72 -14.33 -10.03
CA ILE A 285 -6.04 -15.66 -10.59
C ILE A 285 -5.98 -15.77 -12.12
N TYR A 286 -5.85 -14.64 -12.82
CA TYR A 286 -5.77 -14.57 -14.28
C TYR A 286 -4.40 -14.12 -14.80
N THR A 287 -3.44 -13.80 -13.93
CA THR A 287 -2.08 -13.42 -14.33
C THR A 287 -1.17 -14.64 -14.49
N PRO A 288 -0.09 -14.52 -15.27
CA PRO A 288 0.93 -15.57 -15.34
C PRO A 288 1.73 -15.65 -14.03
N VAL A 289 2.26 -16.84 -13.73
CA VAL A 289 3.22 -17.06 -12.63
C VAL A 289 4.67 -16.88 -13.08
N CYS A 290 5.56 -16.55 -12.14
CA CYS A 290 6.99 -16.51 -12.40
C CYS A 290 7.56 -17.94 -12.52
N LEU A 291 8.25 -18.23 -13.63
CA LEU A 291 8.78 -19.58 -13.92
C LEU A 291 10.26 -19.76 -13.52
N SER A 292 11.01 -18.69 -13.25
CA SER A 292 12.41 -18.79 -12.79
C SER A 292 12.48 -19.46 -11.41
N SER A 293 11.57 -19.11 -10.50
CA SER A 293 11.49 -19.66 -9.15
C SER A 293 11.16 -21.17 -9.11
N LEU A 294 10.54 -21.71 -10.17
CA LEU A 294 10.28 -23.15 -10.32
C LEU A 294 11.53 -23.96 -10.75
N ILE A 295 12.57 -23.28 -11.26
CA ILE A 295 13.81 -23.91 -11.71
C ILE A 295 14.84 -23.97 -10.57
N THR A 296 14.78 -23.02 -9.63
CA THR A 296 15.76 -22.86 -8.53
C THR A 296 15.38 -23.54 -7.22
N SER A 297 14.15 -24.04 -7.04
CA SER A 297 13.72 -24.73 -5.81
C SER A 297 13.76 -26.27 -5.93
N PRO A 298 14.70 -26.99 -5.27
CA PRO A 298 14.80 -28.45 -5.37
C PRO A 298 13.78 -29.23 -4.52
N HIS A 299 12.92 -28.54 -3.74
CA HIS A 299 12.18 -29.17 -2.63
C HIS A 299 10.66 -29.33 -2.80
N ARG A 300 10.09 -29.16 -4.01
CA ARG A 300 8.73 -29.66 -4.29
C ARG A 300 8.80 -31.06 -4.93
N PRO A 301 8.01 -32.06 -4.47
CA PRO A 301 8.07 -33.40 -5.03
C PRO A 301 7.65 -33.39 -6.51
N LYS A 302 8.61 -33.71 -7.37
CA LYS A 302 8.43 -33.91 -8.81
C LYS A 302 7.35 -34.97 -9.06
N LYS A 303 6.29 -34.62 -9.78
CA LYS A 303 5.62 -35.56 -10.69
C LYS A 303 5.66 -35.01 -12.11
N LEU A 304 6.69 -35.45 -12.81
CA LEU A 304 6.81 -35.42 -14.26
C LEU A 304 5.55 -36.08 -14.88
N LYS A 305 4.81 -35.33 -15.70
CA LYS A 305 3.95 -35.93 -16.74
C LYS A 305 4.31 -35.30 -18.08
N LEU A 306 4.97 -36.11 -18.92
CA LEU A 306 5.15 -35.85 -20.34
C LEU A 306 3.76 -35.77 -20.99
N GLY A 307 3.41 -34.58 -21.51
CA GLY A 307 2.41 -34.41 -22.57
C GLY A 307 3.14 -34.08 -23.88
N PRO A 308 2.64 -34.52 -25.04
CA PRO A 308 3.40 -34.46 -26.29
C PRO A 308 3.67 -33.03 -26.73
N ARG A 309 4.96 -32.71 -26.94
CA ARG A 309 5.43 -31.50 -27.61
C ARG A 309 4.95 -31.49 -29.06
N PHE A 310 3.84 -30.81 -29.32
CA PHE A 310 3.62 -30.18 -30.63
C PHE A 310 3.78 -28.67 -30.46
N LEU A 311 4.97 -28.19 -30.85
CA LEU A 311 5.33 -26.78 -30.95
C LEU A 311 4.36 -26.07 -31.90
N SER A 312 3.41 -25.32 -31.36
CA SER A 312 2.63 -24.38 -32.16
C SER A 312 3.24 -22.97 -32.03
N LEU A 313 3.31 -22.25 -33.15
CA LEU A 313 3.65 -20.83 -33.23
C LEU A 313 2.82 -19.94 -32.25
N HIS A 314 1.71 -20.50 -31.73
CA HIS A 314 0.75 -19.86 -30.84
C HIS A 314 1.28 -19.62 -29.40
N GLU A 315 2.17 -20.47 -28.87
CA GLU A 315 2.78 -20.23 -27.55
C GLU A 315 3.81 -19.10 -27.56
N ARG A 316 4.51 -18.90 -28.68
CA ARG A 316 5.41 -17.75 -28.86
C ARG A 316 4.61 -16.45 -28.89
N TRP A 317 3.45 -16.45 -29.54
CA TRP A 317 2.50 -15.32 -29.53
C TRP A 317 1.85 -15.10 -28.15
N ARG A 318 1.56 -16.13 -27.35
CA ARG A 318 1.13 -15.93 -25.95
C ARG A 318 2.25 -15.36 -25.06
N ARG A 319 3.48 -15.85 -25.20
CA ARG A 319 4.64 -15.34 -24.42
C ARG A 319 5.01 -13.89 -24.77
N LEU A 320 4.86 -13.49 -26.03
CA LEU A 320 5.15 -12.12 -26.49
C LEU A 320 3.93 -11.19 -26.37
N GLY A 321 2.72 -11.69 -26.60
CA GLY A 321 1.49 -10.92 -26.58
C GLY A 321 0.97 -10.62 -25.17
N TRP A 322 1.09 -11.55 -24.22
CA TRP A 322 0.61 -11.31 -22.84
C TRP A 322 1.59 -10.52 -21.98
N ARG A 323 2.90 -10.64 -22.24
CA ARG A 323 3.92 -9.75 -21.62
C ARG A 323 3.74 -8.29 -22.03
N MET A 324 3.06 -8.00 -23.14
CA MET A 324 2.89 -6.64 -23.67
C MET A 324 1.53 -5.99 -23.38
N LEU A 325 0.50 -6.72 -22.95
CA LEU A 325 -0.86 -6.14 -22.86
C LEU A 325 -1.14 -5.36 -21.55
N SER A 326 -0.34 -5.54 -20.49
CA SER A 326 -0.50 -4.76 -19.24
C SER A 326 0.81 -4.42 -18.50
N GLY A 327 1.99 -4.74 -19.05
CA GLY A 327 3.28 -4.40 -18.41
C GLY A 327 3.55 -5.12 -17.07
N TYR A 328 2.75 -6.12 -16.71
CA TYR A 328 2.92 -6.94 -15.50
C TYR A 328 4.01 -7.99 -15.70
N ASP A 329 5.00 -8.03 -14.80
CA ASP A 329 6.01 -9.08 -14.72
C ASP A 329 5.86 -9.83 -13.38
N PRO A 330 5.50 -11.12 -13.39
CA PRO A 330 5.33 -11.89 -12.16
C PRO A 330 6.64 -12.15 -11.40
N CYS A 331 7.80 -11.88 -12.02
CA CYS A 331 9.11 -12.05 -11.39
C CYS A 331 9.64 -10.76 -10.74
N THR A 332 8.80 -9.72 -10.60
CA THR A 332 9.21 -8.40 -10.07
C THR A 332 9.86 -8.49 -8.68
N GLU A 333 9.37 -9.39 -7.83
CA GLU A 333 9.88 -9.61 -6.48
C GLU A 333 11.38 -9.99 -6.47
N GLU A 334 11.80 -10.91 -7.36
CA GLU A 334 13.22 -11.30 -7.51
C GLU A 334 14.11 -10.11 -7.88
N TYR A 335 13.60 -9.19 -8.70
CA TYR A 335 14.33 -7.99 -9.09
C TYR A 335 14.43 -6.99 -7.95
N VAL A 336 13.35 -6.82 -7.17
CA VAL A 336 13.30 -5.93 -6.01
C VAL A 336 14.30 -6.36 -4.95
N GLU A 337 14.32 -7.64 -4.59
CA GLU A 337 15.27 -8.18 -3.63
C GLU A 337 16.71 -8.03 -4.13
N SER A 338 16.95 -8.32 -5.41
CA SER A 338 18.28 -8.13 -6.01
C SER A 338 18.72 -6.66 -5.98
N TYR A 339 17.81 -5.71 -6.14
CA TYR A 339 18.12 -4.28 -6.13
C TYR A 339 18.41 -3.79 -4.71
N LEU A 340 17.55 -4.13 -3.75
CA LEU A 340 17.65 -3.67 -2.36
C LEU A 340 18.79 -4.35 -1.57
N ASN A 341 19.28 -5.51 -2.03
CA ASN A 341 20.48 -6.14 -1.46
C ASN A 341 21.81 -5.55 -1.94
N ARG A 342 21.82 -4.58 -2.88
CA ARG A 342 23.08 -3.95 -3.31
C ARG A 342 23.61 -2.97 -2.27
N GLU A 343 24.90 -3.04 -1.99
CA GLU A 343 25.56 -2.17 -1.02
C GLU A 343 25.44 -0.67 -1.37
N ASP A 344 25.56 -0.32 -2.66
CA ASP A 344 25.44 1.07 -3.11
C ASP A 344 24.01 1.62 -2.99
N VAL A 345 23.00 0.77 -3.18
CA VAL A 345 21.59 1.10 -2.92
C VAL A 345 21.34 1.30 -1.42
N GLN A 346 21.79 0.35 -0.58
CA GLN A 346 21.63 0.46 0.87
C GLN A 346 22.32 1.72 1.41
N LYS A 347 23.52 2.02 0.93
CA LYS A 347 24.25 3.25 1.29
C LYS A 347 23.47 4.50 0.89
N ALA A 348 22.94 4.56 -0.33
CA ALA A 348 22.17 5.71 -0.80
C ALA A 348 20.87 5.92 0.01
N LEU A 349 20.26 4.83 0.46
CA LEU A 349 19.05 4.84 1.30
C LEU A 349 19.34 5.02 2.79
N HIS A 350 20.61 5.20 3.19
CA HIS A 350 21.02 5.24 4.60
C HIS A 350 20.53 4.02 5.40
N ALA A 351 20.45 2.86 4.73
CA ALA A 351 19.89 1.61 5.23
C ALA A 351 20.98 0.63 5.68
N ASN A 352 20.57 -0.44 6.38
CA ASN A 352 21.41 -1.53 6.86
C ASN A 352 22.65 -1.07 7.67
N ILE A 353 22.50 -0.01 8.46
CA ILE A 353 23.59 0.63 9.21
C ILE A 353 24.19 -0.26 10.31
N THR A 354 23.49 -1.32 10.69
CA THR A 354 23.91 -2.29 11.72
C THR A 354 24.50 -3.58 11.15
N HIS A 355 24.59 -3.70 9.82
CA HIS A 355 24.99 -4.93 9.14
C HIS A 355 24.16 -6.14 9.59
N LEU A 356 22.87 -6.13 9.22
CA LEU A 356 21.92 -7.17 9.56
C LEU A 356 22.47 -8.56 9.18
N PRO A 357 22.28 -9.59 10.03
CA PRO A 357 22.85 -10.91 9.81
C PRO A 357 22.11 -11.73 8.73
N TYR A 358 21.10 -11.15 8.08
CA TYR A 358 20.29 -11.74 7.03
C TYR A 358 20.20 -10.77 5.84
N PRO A 359 20.05 -11.29 4.60
CA PRO A 359 19.80 -10.44 3.44
C PRO A 359 18.40 -9.80 3.53
N TYR A 360 18.22 -8.71 2.79
CA TYR A 360 16.90 -8.13 2.60
C TYR A 360 15.99 -9.11 1.84
N SER A 361 14.79 -9.35 2.34
CA SER A 361 13.73 -10.11 1.68
C SER A 361 12.42 -9.32 1.67
N SER A 362 11.56 -9.58 0.68
CA SER A 362 10.30 -8.85 0.53
C SER A 362 9.32 -9.13 1.67
N CYS A 363 9.36 -10.33 2.23
CA CYS A 363 8.76 -10.67 3.52
C CYS A 363 9.80 -11.30 4.44
N SER A 364 9.78 -10.90 5.71
CA SER A 364 10.81 -11.24 6.69
C SER A 364 10.82 -12.74 7.01
N GLU A 365 12.00 -13.35 6.91
CA GLU A 365 12.28 -14.68 7.48
C GLU A 365 12.80 -14.59 8.92
N ALA A 366 13.14 -13.38 9.40
CA ALA A 366 13.67 -13.15 10.74
C ALA A 366 12.60 -13.19 11.83
N ILE A 367 11.35 -12.89 11.46
CA ILE A 367 10.20 -12.97 12.38
C ILE A 367 9.84 -14.44 12.59
N VAL A 368 9.94 -14.90 13.83
CA VAL A 368 9.73 -16.33 14.20
C VAL A 368 8.54 -16.53 15.14
N GLY A 369 7.91 -15.45 15.64
CA GLY A 369 6.73 -15.51 16.49
C GLY A 369 5.72 -14.39 16.23
N TRP A 370 4.44 -14.72 16.40
CA TRP A 370 3.31 -13.78 16.38
C TRP A 370 2.33 -14.13 17.51
N LYS A 371 2.28 -13.31 18.56
CA LYS A 371 1.60 -13.64 19.82
C LYS A 371 0.13 -13.26 19.85
N ASP A 372 -0.24 -12.18 19.18
CA ASP A 372 -1.61 -11.69 19.14
C ASP A 372 -2.02 -11.25 17.73
N SER A 373 -3.22 -11.71 17.34
CA SER A 373 -3.91 -11.39 16.09
C SER A 373 -5.42 -11.53 16.39
N PRO A 374 -6.10 -10.48 16.85
CA PRO A 374 -7.55 -10.49 17.08
C PRO A 374 -8.33 -11.00 15.85
N PRO A 375 -9.32 -11.89 16.00
CA PRO A 375 -10.01 -12.55 14.88
C PRO A 375 -10.96 -11.63 14.08
N SER A 376 -11.08 -10.36 14.47
CA SER A 376 -11.97 -9.40 13.83
C SER A 376 -11.57 -7.95 14.10
N MET A 377 -11.43 -7.19 13.03
CA MET A 377 -11.18 -5.74 13.02
C MET A 377 -12.46 -4.91 12.91
N LEU A 378 -13.61 -5.56 12.68
CA LEU A 378 -14.90 -4.88 12.56
C LEU A 378 -15.27 -4.00 13.77
N PRO A 379 -15.00 -4.39 15.04
CA PRO A 379 -15.26 -3.51 16.18
C PRO A 379 -14.47 -2.20 16.14
N ILE A 380 -13.19 -2.28 15.73
CA ILE A 380 -12.30 -1.12 15.61
C ILE A 380 -12.76 -0.24 14.46
N VAL A 381 -13.00 -0.83 13.28
CA VAL A 381 -13.52 -0.11 12.11
C VAL A 381 -14.82 0.65 12.46
N ASN A 382 -15.74 0.02 13.19
CA ASN A 382 -16.97 0.66 13.67
C ASN A 382 -16.71 1.82 14.65
N LYS A 383 -15.75 1.67 15.56
CA LYS A 383 -15.35 2.75 16.48
C LYS A 383 -14.80 3.95 15.71
N LEU A 384 -13.96 3.72 14.70
CA LEU A 384 -13.33 4.78 13.90
C LEU A 384 -14.35 5.51 13.01
N MET A 385 -15.31 4.79 12.43
CA MET A 385 -16.45 5.41 11.72
C MET A 385 -17.26 6.33 12.63
N LYS A 386 -17.61 5.86 13.83
CA LYS A 386 -18.34 6.67 14.84
C LYS A 386 -17.55 7.88 15.32
N ALA A 387 -16.21 7.82 15.25
CA ALA A 387 -15.34 8.95 15.52
C ALA A 387 -15.34 10.02 14.40
N GLY A 388 -16.04 9.77 13.29
CA GLY A 388 -16.12 10.69 12.15
C GLY A 388 -14.92 10.61 11.21
N LEU A 389 -14.07 9.58 11.34
CA LEU A 389 -12.97 9.35 10.42
C LEU A 389 -13.49 8.78 9.09
N ARG A 390 -12.85 9.17 7.99
CA ARG A 390 -13.15 8.62 6.67
C ARG A 390 -12.61 7.19 6.58
N VAL A 391 -13.46 6.23 6.27
CA VAL A 391 -13.05 4.81 6.16
C VAL A 391 -13.38 4.28 4.78
N TRP A 392 -12.35 3.93 4.01
CA TRP A 392 -12.51 3.28 2.71
C TRP A 392 -11.92 1.86 2.76
N VAL A 393 -12.69 0.91 2.24
CA VAL A 393 -12.20 -0.44 1.97
C VAL A 393 -12.27 -0.64 0.46
N TYR A 394 -11.27 -1.27 -0.13
CA TYR A 394 -11.33 -1.63 -1.54
C TYR A 394 -10.77 -3.02 -1.80
N SER A 395 -11.20 -3.67 -2.88
CA SER A 395 -10.71 -4.99 -3.26
C SER A 395 -10.58 -5.13 -4.77
N GLY A 396 -9.44 -5.61 -5.24
CA GLY A 396 -9.31 -6.11 -6.61
C GLY A 396 -10.18 -7.34 -6.85
N ASP A 397 -10.90 -7.38 -7.97
CA ASP A 397 -11.85 -8.46 -8.27
C ASP A 397 -11.20 -9.75 -8.80
N MET A 398 -9.88 -9.76 -9.02
CA MET A 398 -9.07 -10.92 -9.41
C MET A 398 -8.23 -11.48 -8.26
N ASP A 399 -8.31 -10.91 -7.05
CA ASP A 399 -7.63 -11.43 -5.87
C ASP A 399 -8.32 -12.69 -5.34
N GLY A 400 -7.61 -13.81 -5.32
CA GLY A 400 -8.06 -15.05 -4.69
C GLY A 400 -7.62 -15.23 -3.24
N ARG A 401 -6.71 -14.38 -2.72
CA ARG A 401 -6.16 -14.48 -1.36
C ARG A 401 -7.04 -13.79 -0.33
N VAL A 402 -7.46 -12.55 -0.60
CA VAL A 402 -8.44 -11.80 0.20
C VAL A 402 -9.51 -11.22 -0.75
N PRO A 403 -10.35 -12.09 -1.32
CA PRO A 403 -11.26 -11.72 -2.41
C PRO A 403 -12.33 -10.73 -1.99
N VAL A 404 -12.97 -10.12 -2.99
CA VAL A 404 -14.17 -9.28 -2.84
C VAL A 404 -15.25 -9.95 -1.97
N THR A 405 -15.43 -11.27 -2.09
CA THR A 405 -16.39 -12.05 -1.29
C THR A 405 -16.08 -11.98 0.21
N SER A 406 -14.82 -12.08 0.61
CA SER A 406 -14.35 -11.95 2.00
C SER A 406 -14.72 -10.60 2.57
N THR A 407 -14.35 -9.53 1.86
CA THR A 407 -14.65 -8.15 2.26
C THR A 407 -16.17 -7.90 2.33
N ARG A 408 -16.95 -8.41 1.38
CA ARG A 408 -18.41 -8.28 1.38
C ARG A 408 -19.04 -8.97 2.59
N TYR A 409 -18.57 -10.15 2.97
CA TYR A 409 -19.07 -10.85 4.15
C TYR A 409 -18.73 -10.12 5.45
N SER A 410 -17.51 -9.60 5.58
CA SER A 410 -17.11 -8.71 6.66
C SER A 410 -18.03 -7.49 6.78
N ILE A 411 -18.27 -6.79 5.67
CA ILE A 411 -19.11 -5.59 5.65
C ILE A 411 -20.58 -5.90 5.97
N ASN A 412 -21.11 -7.01 5.43
CA ASN A 412 -22.48 -7.42 5.70
C ASN A 412 -22.72 -7.71 7.19
N LYS A 413 -21.73 -8.29 7.88
CA LYS A 413 -21.80 -8.52 9.34
C LYS A 413 -21.93 -7.23 10.16
N MET A 414 -21.48 -6.09 9.64
CA MET A 414 -21.61 -4.81 10.33
C MET A 414 -23.04 -4.25 10.31
N GLY A 415 -23.94 -4.77 9.48
CA GLY A 415 -25.36 -4.38 9.46
C GLY A 415 -25.61 -2.90 9.13
N MET A 416 -24.68 -2.29 8.39
CA MET A 416 -24.72 -0.87 8.03
C MET A 416 -25.80 -0.55 7.00
N LYS A 417 -26.25 0.70 6.98
CA LYS A 417 -27.27 1.17 6.04
C LYS A 417 -26.63 1.77 4.81
N VAL A 418 -27.10 1.36 3.64
CA VAL A 418 -26.69 1.96 2.38
C VAL A 418 -27.15 3.41 2.35
N LYS A 419 -26.22 4.32 2.02
CA LYS A 419 -26.46 5.76 1.98
C LYS A 419 -27.40 6.10 0.83
N LYS A 420 -28.59 6.62 1.18
CA LYS A 420 -29.55 7.12 0.20
C LYS A 420 -29.05 8.45 -0.38
N LYS A 421 -29.05 8.58 -1.71
CA LYS A 421 -28.81 9.89 -2.34
C LYS A 421 -29.94 10.84 -1.97
N LYS A 422 -29.59 12.08 -1.59
CA LYS A 422 -30.53 13.22 -1.58
C LYS A 422 -30.77 13.69 -3.02
N GLU A 423 -31.45 12.91 -3.85
CA GLU A 423 -31.82 13.40 -5.18
C GLU A 423 -33.02 14.35 -5.12
N ARG A 424 -32.81 15.55 -5.67
CA ARG A 424 -33.85 16.54 -6.00
C ARG A 424 -34.78 15.91 -7.04
N LYS A 425 -35.99 15.53 -6.62
CA LYS A 425 -37.18 15.27 -7.46
C LYS A 425 -36.91 14.85 -8.93
N LYS A 426 -36.79 13.54 -9.24
CA LYS A 426 -37.41 12.94 -10.45
C LYS A 426 -37.27 11.41 -10.56
N LYS A 427 -38.41 10.78 -10.87
CA LYS A 427 -38.72 9.54 -11.61
C LYS A 427 -38.07 8.17 -11.30
N ASN A 428 -36.85 8.05 -10.76
CA ASN A 428 -36.21 6.72 -10.60
C ASN A 428 -35.86 6.39 -9.13
N LYS A 429 -36.73 6.76 -8.20
CA LYS A 429 -36.49 6.52 -6.76
C LYS A 429 -36.61 5.03 -6.37
N GLU A 430 -37.36 4.24 -7.12
CA GLU A 430 -37.57 2.80 -6.85
C GLU A 430 -36.36 1.93 -7.29
N GLU A 431 -35.76 2.19 -8.46
CA GLU A 431 -34.62 1.39 -8.98
C GLU A 431 -33.36 1.46 -8.08
N ASP A 432 -33.11 2.61 -7.44
CA ASP A 432 -31.92 2.84 -6.61
C ASP A 432 -32.01 2.14 -5.23
N GLU A 433 -33.22 1.94 -4.70
CA GLU A 433 -33.43 1.15 -3.47
C GLU A 433 -33.40 -0.37 -3.74
N GLU A 434 -33.81 -0.81 -4.94
CA GLU A 434 -33.81 -2.24 -5.31
C GLU A 434 -32.40 -2.84 -5.50
N LEU A 435 -31.41 -2.04 -5.93
CA LEU A 435 -30.04 -2.51 -6.21
C LEU A 435 -29.08 -2.48 -5.00
N GLY A 436 -29.58 -2.21 -3.79
CA GLY A 436 -28.76 -2.17 -2.57
C GLY A 436 -27.62 -1.15 -2.61
N GLY A 437 -27.75 -0.10 -3.44
CA GLY A 437 -26.75 0.95 -3.63
C GLY A 437 -25.44 0.54 -4.31
N TRP A 438 -25.37 -0.68 -4.86
CA TRP A 438 -24.19 -1.19 -5.56
C TRP A 438 -24.13 -0.62 -6.99
N LYS A 439 -23.23 0.33 -7.24
CA LYS A 439 -23.21 1.10 -8.50
C LYS A 439 -21.87 0.98 -9.22
N PRO A 440 -21.84 0.92 -10.56
CA PRO A 440 -20.57 1.01 -11.27
C PRO A 440 -19.94 2.39 -11.02
N TRP A 441 -18.62 2.40 -10.81
CA TRP A 441 -17.84 3.63 -10.87
C TRP A 441 -16.93 3.61 -12.09
N PHE A 442 -16.60 4.80 -12.59
CA PHE A 442 -15.93 5.00 -13.86
C PHE A 442 -14.58 5.67 -13.68
N TYR A 443 -13.62 5.22 -14.47
CA TYR A 443 -12.39 5.94 -14.75
C TYR A 443 -12.37 6.22 -16.24
N GLU A 444 -12.29 7.49 -16.60
CA GLU A 444 -12.49 7.98 -17.97
C GLU A 444 -13.82 7.47 -18.55
N ASP A 445 -13.76 6.77 -19.69
CA ASP A 445 -14.89 6.22 -20.40
C ASP A 445 -15.14 4.75 -20.06
N GLN A 446 -14.46 4.12 -19.08
CA GLN A 446 -14.58 2.69 -18.76
C GLN A 446 -15.07 2.43 -17.34
N VAL A 447 -15.76 1.30 -17.14
CA VAL A 447 -16.13 0.83 -15.79
C VAL A 447 -14.85 0.36 -15.09
N ALA A 448 -14.50 1.06 -14.02
CA ALA A 448 -13.33 0.79 -13.21
C ALA A 448 -13.62 -0.14 -12.03
N GLY A 449 -14.89 -0.32 -11.68
CA GLY A 449 -15.36 -1.28 -10.69
C GLY A 449 -16.76 -0.92 -10.18
N TRP A 450 -17.10 -1.34 -8.97
CA TRP A 450 -18.37 -1.02 -8.32
C TRP A 450 -18.15 -0.42 -6.94
N VAL A 451 -19.06 0.44 -6.49
CA VAL A 451 -18.97 1.16 -5.24
C VAL A 451 -20.29 1.11 -4.50
N VAL A 452 -20.21 1.06 -3.18
CA VAL A 452 -21.32 1.30 -2.26
C VAL A 452 -20.85 2.21 -1.12
N GLU A 453 -21.67 3.20 -0.78
CA GLU A 453 -21.45 4.10 0.35
C GLU A 453 -22.46 3.79 1.46
N TYR A 454 -22.01 3.78 2.71
CA TYR A 454 -22.84 3.53 3.88
C TYR A 454 -23.06 4.82 4.69
N GLU A 455 -24.21 4.92 5.36
CA GLU A 455 -24.60 6.08 6.18
C GLU A 455 -23.63 6.29 7.36
N GLU A 456 -23.07 5.21 7.87
CA GLU A 456 -22.15 5.17 9.01
C GLU A 456 -20.74 5.69 8.67
N GLY A 457 -20.42 5.90 7.40
CA GLY A 457 -19.15 6.53 6.98
C GLY A 457 -18.16 5.61 6.27
N LEU A 458 -18.50 4.34 6.03
CA LEU A 458 -17.71 3.43 5.20
C LEU A 458 -18.05 3.57 3.72
N THR A 459 -17.03 3.57 2.87
CA THR A 459 -17.16 3.35 1.43
C THR A 459 -16.45 2.05 1.07
N PHE A 460 -17.12 1.18 0.30
CA PHE A 460 -16.51 -0.01 -0.25
C PHE A 460 -16.50 0.06 -1.77
N ALA A 461 -15.34 -0.16 -2.37
CA ALA A 461 -15.17 -0.17 -3.81
C ALA A 461 -14.45 -1.44 -4.30
N THR A 462 -14.92 -2.05 -5.38
CA THR A 462 -14.13 -3.03 -6.12
C THR A 462 -13.33 -2.33 -7.20
N VAL A 463 -12.18 -2.91 -7.57
CA VAL A 463 -11.38 -2.47 -8.71
C VAL A 463 -11.31 -3.59 -9.72
N ARG A 464 -11.92 -3.34 -10.88
CA ARG A 464 -12.09 -4.31 -11.95
C ARG A 464 -10.75 -4.60 -12.62
N GLY A 465 -10.42 -5.86 -12.79
CA GLY A 465 -9.17 -6.28 -13.43
C GLY A 465 -7.95 -6.25 -12.52
N ALA A 466 -8.15 -6.04 -11.21
CA ALA A 466 -7.07 -5.88 -10.26
C ALA A 466 -6.95 -7.11 -9.35
N GLY A 467 -5.72 -7.52 -9.06
CA GLY A 467 -5.41 -8.58 -8.08
C GLY A 467 -5.31 -8.02 -6.65
N HIS A 468 -4.53 -8.70 -5.82
CA HIS A 468 -4.27 -8.36 -4.42
C HIS A 468 -3.60 -6.99 -4.30
N GLN A 469 -2.55 -6.78 -5.10
CA GLN A 469 -1.83 -5.52 -5.23
C GLN A 469 -2.47 -4.66 -6.33
N VAL A 470 -3.59 -4.03 -6.00
CA VAL A 470 -4.40 -3.25 -6.94
C VAL A 470 -3.58 -2.21 -7.75
N PRO A 471 -2.63 -1.46 -7.16
CA PRO A 471 -1.84 -0.48 -7.90
C PRO A 471 -0.91 -1.09 -8.96
N VAL A 472 -0.56 -2.38 -8.87
CA VAL A 472 0.34 -3.03 -9.84
C VAL A 472 -0.35 -3.24 -11.19
N LEU A 473 -1.58 -3.75 -11.17
CA LEU A 473 -2.30 -4.18 -12.37
C LEU A 473 -3.19 -3.08 -12.95
N THR A 474 -3.71 -2.19 -12.10
CA THR A 474 -4.57 -1.07 -12.50
C THR A 474 -4.11 0.24 -11.84
N PRO A 475 -2.87 0.69 -12.12
CA PRO A 475 -2.25 1.83 -11.43
C PRO A 475 -3.03 3.15 -11.58
N ASP A 476 -3.59 3.39 -12.76
CA ASP A 476 -4.44 4.52 -13.11
C ASP A 476 -5.71 4.60 -12.25
N ARG A 477 -6.41 3.47 -12.13
CA ARG A 477 -7.63 3.32 -11.32
C ARG A 477 -7.31 3.43 -9.84
N ALA A 478 -6.19 2.86 -9.39
CA ALA A 478 -5.72 2.96 -8.01
C ALA A 478 -5.42 4.41 -7.61
N LEU A 479 -4.74 5.18 -8.46
CA LEU A 479 -4.48 6.60 -8.22
C LEU A 479 -5.77 7.42 -8.20
N SER A 480 -6.73 7.12 -9.10
CA SER A 480 -8.05 7.74 -9.09
C SER A 480 -8.80 7.45 -7.78
N LEU A 481 -8.78 6.20 -7.32
CA LEU A 481 -9.39 5.77 -6.06
C LEU A 481 -8.80 6.55 -4.88
N LEU A 482 -7.47 6.63 -4.77
CA LEU A 482 -6.79 7.42 -3.75
C LEU A 482 -7.18 8.91 -3.83
N SER A 483 -7.17 9.50 -5.02
CA SER A 483 -7.46 10.93 -5.20
C SER A 483 -8.84 11.31 -4.68
N HIS A 484 -9.86 10.49 -4.99
CA HIS A 484 -11.23 10.71 -4.49
C HIS A 484 -11.33 10.50 -2.98
N PHE A 485 -10.63 9.49 -2.43
CA PHE A 485 -10.55 9.27 -1.00
C PHE A 485 -9.97 10.49 -0.26
N LEU A 486 -8.83 11.02 -0.72
CA LEU A 486 -8.16 12.17 -0.09
C LEU A 486 -9.03 13.44 -0.19
N ASP A 487 -9.61 13.70 -1.37
CA ASP A 487 -10.50 14.83 -1.62
C ASP A 487 -11.84 14.75 -0.85
N GLY A 488 -12.18 13.59 -0.28
CA GLY A 488 -13.48 13.35 0.35
C GLY A 488 -14.65 13.39 -0.64
N LYS A 489 -14.41 12.98 -1.88
CA LYS A 489 -15.41 12.94 -2.96
C LYS A 489 -15.85 11.50 -3.22
N SER A 490 -17.12 11.33 -3.58
CA SER A 490 -17.63 10.06 -4.11
C SER A 490 -16.94 9.69 -5.43
N LEU A 491 -16.80 8.39 -5.70
CA LEU A 491 -16.29 7.93 -6.98
C LEU A 491 -17.24 8.30 -8.15
N PRO A 492 -16.72 8.53 -9.38
CA PRO A 492 -17.54 8.95 -10.50
C PRO A 492 -18.58 7.88 -10.89
N LEU A 493 -19.87 8.25 -10.91
CA LEU A 493 -20.98 7.35 -11.25
C LEU A 493 -21.43 7.47 -12.71
N SER A 494 -20.69 8.22 -13.52
CA SER A 494 -20.94 8.41 -14.95
C SER A 494 -19.62 8.49 -15.71
N ARG A 495 -19.65 8.14 -16.99
CA ARG A 495 -18.50 8.28 -17.90
C ARG A 495 -18.09 9.74 -18.05
N SER A 496 -16.79 9.98 -18.18
CA SER A 496 -16.25 11.24 -18.67
C SER A 496 -16.05 11.09 -20.19
N PHE A 497 -16.74 11.90 -20.99
CA PHE A 497 -16.57 11.96 -22.45
C PHE A 497 -15.64 13.09 -22.86
#